data_AF-A0A2Z6QSV5-F1
#
_entry.id   AF-A0A2Z6QSV5-F1
#
_cell.length_a   1.000
_cell.length_b   1.000
_cell.length_c   1.000
_cell.angle_alpha   90.00
_cell.angle_beta   90.00
_cell.angle_gamma   90.00
#
_symmetry.space_group_name_H-M   'P 1'
#
loop_
_entity.id
_entity.type
_entity.pdbx_description
1 polymer ?
#
loop_
_entity_poly.entity_id
_entity_poly.type
_entity_poly.pdbx_seq_one_letter_code
_entity_poly.pdbx_strand_id
1 'polypeptide(L)'
;MSIDNSKLLIQDLSKLFNNSNNYDVKIIVGKGDNIEEFNAHSIILKVRSNYFNIILNKWTKKNDTIPNINISNIDPHVFKIILNWIQDNFMQVYNVAFKCVGLEFIQKYCEELISKNVELVLGSHNFNLIDRSLLISIIKKDELALGEIEIWDYVIKWGMKQKPQINSEISELTHDDYEKLQIRLHGILEHIRFFTISKDDFWNKIWPLKNLLSDNLINNLVNYNLPSRIPPPIGSLSKRIPKKLNDSNIINYRQANIIANWIDRNDDKFEHKLGTTYNYELLLRGSRDGMDMNSFESICSEQSNTLVIIKLRGSDKIIGGYNPRYWGYYDDDYYLDVDDIIVDFDHEDNDEDDDDDDDNDDDDDDDNDDDDDDNDDDDRIDDGDDGERAGFIYDDYDDDDLWLNWLYSSNSFIFSFDNHKMDSYILSRVKNVNRAIVFDWKIGFGDLQFFPDGNYNHCYYKKKIIDTDSFVIEDYEVFSVF
;
A
#
# COMPACT_ATOMS: atom_id res chain seq x y z
N MET A 1 -4.36 13.30 -17.38
CA MET A 1 -3.30 12.82 -18.29
C MET A 1 -2.96 11.42 -17.81
N SER A 2 -3.33 10.36 -18.54
CA SER A 2 -3.25 8.97 -18.04
C SER A 2 -1.81 8.49 -17.96
N ILE A 3 -1.33 8.19 -16.75
CA ILE A 3 -0.07 7.48 -16.54
C ILE A 3 -0.30 6.03 -16.98
N ASP A 4 0.54 5.58 -17.91
CA ASP A 4 0.46 4.26 -18.53
C ASP A 4 1.07 3.22 -17.57
N ASN A 5 0.24 2.46 -16.84
CA ASN A 5 0.66 1.44 -15.85
C ASN A 5 1.54 0.30 -16.40
N SER A 6 1.67 0.21 -17.73
CA SER A 6 2.75 -0.56 -18.34
C SER A 6 4.12 -0.06 -17.90
N LYS A 7 4.37 1.26 -17.89
CA LYS A 7 5.63 1.85 -17.46
C LYS A 7 5.98 1.46 -16.04
N LEU A 8 5.00 1.18 -15.19
CA LEU A 8 5.21 0.76 -13.81
C LEU A 8 5.62 -0.72 -13.68
N LEU A 9 4.97 -1.64 -14.41
CA LEU A 9 5.42 -3.05 -14.50
C LEU A 9 6.84 -3.18 -15.08
N ILE A 10 7.13 -2.29 -16.01
CA ILE A 10 8.42 -2.13 -16.66
C ILE A 10 9.40 -1.52 -15.65
N GLN A 11 9.01 -0.51 -14.88
CA GLN A 11 9.80 0.02 -13.77
C GLN A 11 10.01 -1.01 -12.66
N ASP A 12 9.15 -2.00 -12.48
CA ASP A 12 9.31 -3.06 -11.48
C ASP A 12 10.20 -4.19 -11.97
N LEU A 13 10.14 -4.55 -13.25
CA LEU A 13 11.21 -5.33 -13.89
C LEU A 13 12.52 -4.54 -13.92
N SER A 14 12.45 -3.21 -14.03
CA SER A 14 13.58 -2.30 -13.87
C SER A 14 14.14 -2.38 -12.49
N LYS A 15 13.31 -2.34 -11.45
CA LYS A 15 13.74 -2.57 -10.08
C LYS A 15 14.31 -3.95 -9.92
N LEU A 16 13.71 -5.02 -10.43
CA LEU A 16 14.29 -6.36 -10.30
C LEU A 16 15.58 -6.53 -11.11
N PHE A 17 15.76 -5.76 -12.18
CA PHE A 17 17.01 -5.71 -12.94
C PHE A 17 18.06 -4.77 -12.31
N ASN A 18 17.64 -3.71 -11.63
CA ASN A 18 18.47 -2.67 -11.00
C ASN A 18 18.71 -2.95 -9.50
N ASN A 19 17.93 -3.84 -8.89
CA ASN A 19 18.02 -4.26 -7.50
C ASN A 19 19.24 -5.17 -7.42
N SER A 20 20.25 -4.70 -6.68
CA SER A 20 21.46 -5.43 -6.40
C SER A 20 21.26 -6.56 -5.38
N ASN A 21 20.03 -6.83 -4.93
CA ASN A 21 19.75 -7.93 -4.01
C ASN A 21 19.47 -9.22 -4.79
N ASN A 22 20.09 -10.32 -4.37
CA ASN A 22 19.94 -11.66 -4.96
C ASN A 22 20.41 -11.82 -6.42
N TYR A 23 21.22 -10.89 -6.94
CA TYR A 23 21.87 -11.06 -8.24
C TYR A 23 22.75 -12.31 -8.27
N ASP A 24 22.71 -13.02 -9.40
CA ASP A 24 23.46 -14.25 -9.64
C ASP A 24 24.41 -14.12 -10.85
N VAL A 25 24.61 -12.90 -11.36
CA VAL A 25 25.61 -12.54 -12.38
C VAL A 25 25.96 -11.05 -12.30
N LYS A 26 27.23 -10.72 -12.52
CA LYS A 26 27.69 -9.34 -12.74
C LYS A 26 28.07 -9.13 -14.20
N ILE A 27 27.71 -7.99 -14.77
CA ILE A 27 28.10 -7.58 -16.12
C ILE A 27 28.98 -6.34 -16.00
N ILE A 28 30.23 -6.46 -16.42
CA ILE A 28 31.20 -5.36 -16.42
C ILE A 28 31.29 -4.84 -17.85
N VAL A 29 30.89 -3.59 -18.06
CA VAL A 29 30.74 -2.99 -19.39
C VAL A 29 31.74 -1.85 -19.56
N GLY A 30 32.36 -1.74 -20.74
CA GLY A 30 33.28 -0.65 -21.07
C GLY A 30 34.77 -1.01 -20.99
N LYS A 31 35.64 -0.02 -21.16
CA LYS A 31 37.11 -0.18 -21.19
C LYS A 31 37.84 1.07 -20.68
N GLY A 32 39.07 0.89 -20.19
CA GLY A 32 39.88 1.99 -19.67
C GLY A 32 39.23 2.59 -18.42
N ASP A 33 39.10 3.92 -18.39
CA ASP A 33 38.51 4.62 -17.24
C ASP A 33 36.98 4.67 -17.28
N ASN A 34 36.35 4.24 -18.39
CA ASN A 34 34.88 4.19 -18.54
C ASN A 34 34.39 2.74 -18.41
N ILE A 35 34.36 2.24 -17.18
CA ILE A 35 33.88 0.90 -16.84
C ILE A 35 32.76 1.03 -15.80
N GLU A 36 31.64 0.36 -16.04
CA GLU A 36 30.55 0.25 -15.06
C GLU A 36 30.18 -1.21 -14.81
N GLU A 37 29.78 -1.49 -13.57
CA GLU A 37 29.28 -2.79 -13.12
C GLU A 37 27.76 -2.78 -13.03
N PHE A 38 27.13 -3.77 -13.64
CA PHE A 38 25.69 -3.99 -13.60
C PHE A 38 25.40 -5.35 -12.93
N ASN A 39 24.74 -5.32 -11.78
CA ASN A 39 24.19 -6.53 -11.16
C ASN A 39 22.96 -6.97 -11.94
N ALA A 40 22.84 -8.27 -12.23
CA ALA A 40 21.74 -8.78 -13.04
C ALA A 40 21.36 -10.21 -12.65
N HIS A 41 20.28 -10.68 -13.28
CA HIS A 41 19.75 -12.03 -13.07
C HIS A 41 19.99 -12.88 -14.33
N SER A 42 20.81 -13.92 -14.18
CA SER A 42 21.30 -14.81 -15.24
C SER A 42 20.16 -15.43 -16.03
N ILE A 43 19.08 -15.77 -15.33
CA ILE A 43 17.85 -16.35 -15.88
C ILE A 43 17.17 -15.40 -16.88
N ILE A 44 17.14 -14.10 -16.61
CA ILE A 44 16.57 -13.09 -17.51
C ILE A 44 17.46 -12.94 -18.75
N LEU A 45 18.78 -12.86 -18.55
CA LEU A 45 19.73 -12.68 -19.65
C LEU A 45 19.75 -13.87 -20.62
N LYS A 46 19.76 -15.10 -20.10
CA LYS A 46 19.76 -16.34 -20.91
C LYS A 46 18.53 -16.43 -21.82
N VAL A 47 17.39 -15.98 -21.32
CA VAL A 47 16.11 -16.01 -22.05
C VAL A 47 16.08 -14.98 -23.16
N ARG A 48 16.59 -13.78 -22.89
CA ARG A 48 16.47 -12.62 -23.79
C ARG A 48 17.57 -12.56 -24.83
N SER A 49 18.65 -13.33 -24.66
CA SER A 49 19.81 -13.28 -25.54
C SER A 49 20.47 -14.64 -25.66
N ASN A 50 20.50 -15.16 -26.89
CA ASN A 50 21.23 -16.39 -27.19
C ASN A 50 22.74 -16.26 -26.88
N TYR A 51 23.30 -15.05 -26.97
CA TYR A 51 24.68 -14.78 -26.57
C TYR A 51 24.89 -15.02 -25.07
N PHE A 52 24.03 -14.45 -24.21
CA PHE A 52 24.11 -14.65 -22.76
C PHE A 52 23.75 -16.09 -22.38
N ASN A 53 22.83 -16.73 -23.10
CA ASN A 53 22.52 -18.15 -22.93
C ASN A 53 23.77 -19.02 -23.10
N ILE A 54 24.49 -18.85 -24.20
CA ILE A 54 25.70 -19.61 -24.52
C ILE A 54 26.80 -19.34 -23.48
N ILE A 55 27.00 -18.08 -23.08
CA ILE A 55 28.08 -17.73 -22.14
C ILE A 55 27.75 -18.24 -20.74
N LEU A 56 26.58 -17.95 -20.20
CA LEU A 56 26.23 -18.31 -18.82
C LEU A 56 26.02 -19.82 -18.62
N ASN A 57 25.73 -20.59 -19.67
CA ASN A 57 25.70 -22.05 -19.57
C ASN A 57 27.11 -22.68 -19.47
N LYS A 58 28.16 -21.97 -19.90
CA LYS A 58 29.56 -22.41 -19.74
C LYS A 58 30.08 -22.28 -18.29
N TRP A 59 29.40 -21.49 -17.46
CA TRP A 59 29.76 -21.23 -16.06
C TRP A 59 29.25 -22.30 -15.07
N THR A 60 28.91 -23.50 -15.55
CA THR A 60 28.32 -24.57 -14.73
C THR A 60 29.27 -25.04 -13.62
N LYS A 61 28.94 -24.67 -12.37
CA LYS A 61 29.43 -25.21 -11.07
C LYS A 61 30.96 -25.36 -10.93
N LYS A 62 31.70 -24.26 -11.16
CA LYS A 62 33.06 -24.15 -10.62
C LYS A 62 33.14 -22.92 -9.71
N ASN A 63 33.01 -23.19 -8.41
CA ASN A 63 33.18 -22.29 -7.26
C ASN A 63 31.98 -21.39 -6.94
N ASP A 64 31.76 -21.16 -5.65
CA ASP A 64 30.71 -20.33 -5.03
C ASP A 64 30.84 -18.82 -5.36
N THR A 65 31.41 -18.49 -6.51
CA THR A 65 31.65 -17.12 -6.97
C THR A 65 30.62 -16.75 -8.03
N ILE A 66 29.96 -15.61 -7.84
CA ILE A 66 29.03 -15.04 -8.81
C ILE A 66 29.76 -14.82 -10.15
N PRO A 67 29.22 -15.31 -11.29
CA PRO A 67 29.85 -15.17 -12.59
C PRO A 67 29.94 -13.71 -13.06
N ASN A 68 31.10 -13.32 -13.59
CA ASN A 68 31.33 -12.01 -14.18
C ASN A 68 31.39 -12.12 -15.72
N ILE A 69 30.58 -11.32 -16.42
CA ILE A 69 30.59 -11.20 -17.87
C ILE A 69 31.20 -9.84 -18.26
N ASN A 70 32.30 -9.87 -19.01
CA ASN A 70 32.91 -8.65 -19.54
C ASN A 70 32.39 -8.31 -20.94
N ILE A 71 31.88 -7.08 -21.12
CA ILE A 71 31.42 -6.53 -22.39
C ILE A 71 32.18 -5.22 -22.65
N SER A 72 33.41 -5.33 -23.16
CA SER A 72 34.30 -4.19 -23.38
C SER A 72 33.95 -3.33 -24.60
N ASN A 73 33.01 -3.79 -25.43
CA ASN A 73 32.77 -3.26 -26.77
C ASN A 73 31.50 -2.41 -26.87
N ILE A 74 30.77 -2.27 -25.77
CA ILE A 74 29.54 -1.50 -25.68
C ILE A 74 29.76 -0.43 -24.63
N ASP A 75 29.27 0.78 -24.90
CA ASP A 75 29.28 1.85 -23.92
C ASP A 75 28.27 1.57 -22.80
N PRO A 76 28.60 1.76 -21.51
CA PRO A 76 27.69 1.51 -20.38
C PRO A 76 26.30 2.14 -20.54
N HIS A 77 26.23 3.36 -21.11
CA HIS A 77 24.97 4.06 -21.33
C HIS A 77 24.08 3.35 -22.36
N VAL A 78 24.66 2.86 -23.45
CA VAL A 78 23.95 2.09 -24.48
C VAL A 78 23.46 0.76 -23.93
N PHE A 79 24.25 0.13 -23.06
CA PHE A 79 23.86 -1.11 -22.39
C PHE A 79 22.63 -0.91 -21.49
N LYS A 80 22.59 0.18 -20.72
CA LYS A 80 21.43 0.57 -19.89
C LYS A 80 20.13 0.69 -20.71
N ILE A 81 20.19 1.24 -21.93
CA ILE A 81 19.03 1.34 -22.84
C ILE A 81 18.48 -0.04 -23.21
N ILE A 82 19.35 -1.01 -23.51
CA ILE A 82 18.95 -2.39 -23.89
C ILE A 82 18.24 -3.09 -22.72
N LEU A 83 18.72 -2.87 -21.51
CA LEU A 83 18.13 -3.43 -20.29
C LEU A 83 16.71 -2.91 -20.06
N ASN A 84 16.48 -1.62 -20.27
CA ASN A 84 15.16 -1.01 -20.14
C ASN A 84 14.15 -1.63 -21.12
N TRP A 85 14.53 -1.90 -22.36
CA TRP A 85 13.61 -2.53 -23.32
C TRP A 85 13.15 -3.94 -22.91
N ILE A 86 14.03 -4.73 -22.28
CA ILE A 86 13.67 -6.06 -21.78
C ILE A 86 12.60 -5.96 -20.70
N GLN A 87 12.71 -4.94 -19.86
CA GLN A 87 11.75 -4.60 -18.82
C GLN A 87 10.43 -4.17 -19.44
N ASP A 88 10.49 -3.44 -20.57
CA ASP A 88 9.33 -2.89 -21.27
C ASP A 88 8.31 -3.93 -21.80
N ASN A 89 8.67 -5.21 -21.81
CA ASN A 89 7.98 -6.23 -22.60
C ASN A 89 7.63 -7.52 -21.81
N PHE A 90 7.36 -7.42 -20.49
CA PHE A 90 7.05 -8.56 -19.62
C PHE A 90 6.01 -9.53 -20.20
N MET A 91 4.83 -9.02 -20.56
CA MET A 91 3.72 -9.87 -20.99
C MET A 91 3.99 -10.58 -22.30
N GLN A 92 4.75 -9.96 -23.19
CA GLN A 92 5.16 -10.60 -24.44
C GLN A 92 6.10 -11.77 -24.15
N VAL A 93 6.97 -11.63 -23.15
CA VAL A 93 7.88 -12.69 -22.74
C VAL A 93 7.16 -13.80 -22.01
N TYR A 94 6.20 -13.47 -21.15
CA TYR A 94 5.37 -14.50 -20.55
C TYR A 94 4.55 -15.23 -21.62
N ASN A 95 4.02 -14.52 -22.61
CA ASN A 95 3.26 -15.10 -23.72
C ASN A 95 4.10 -16.07 -24.58
N VAL A 96 5.36 -15.73 -24.84
CA VAL A 96 6.30 -16.65 -25.50
C VAL A 96 6.64 -17.82 -24.58
N ALA A 97 7.03 -17.55 -23.34
CA ALA A 97 7.42 -18.58 -22.38
C ALA A 97 6.31 -19.61 -22.15
N PHE A 98 5.06 -19.17 -22.04
CA PHE A 98 3.88 -20.01 -21.87
C PHE A 98 3.65 -21.00 -23.01
N LYS A 99 4.09 -20.65 -24.23
CA LYS A 99 3.94 -21.51 -25.43
C LYS A 99 5.15 -22.39 -25.71
N CYS A 100 6.30 -22.08 -25.13
CA CYS A 100 7.56 -22.76 -25.43
C CYS A 100 7.89 -23.81 -24.37
N VAL A 101 8.01 -25.07 -24.82
CA VAL A 101 8.54 -26.16 -24.00
C VAL A 101 10.01 -25.89 -23.63
N GLY A 102 10.39 -26.09 -22.37
CA GLY A 102 11.74 -25.84 -21.86
C GLY A 102 11.96 -24.47 -21.21
N LEU A 103 10.91 -23.63 -21.14
CA LEU A 103 10.93 -22.31 -20.48
C LEU A 103 10.09 -22.27 -19.20
N GLU A 104 9.84 -23.43 -18.56
CA GLU A 104 8.98 -23.58 -17.39
C GLU A 104 9.46 -22.74 -16.19
N PHE A 105 10.77 -22.55 -16.06
CA PHE A 105 11.35 -21.70 -15.02
C PHE A 105 10.92 -20.22 -15.17
N ILE A 106 10.80 -19.73 -16.42
CA ILE A 106 10.32 -18.37 -16.70
C ILE A 106 8.85 -18.29 -16.39
N GLN A 107 8.08 -19.32 -16.79
CA GLN A 107 6.66 -19.36 -16.50
C GLN A 107 6.46 -19.24 -15.00
N LYS A 108 7.09 -20.10 -14.19
CA LYS A 108 7.02 -20.05 -12.73
C LYS A 108 7.36 -18.67 -12.17
N TYR A 109 8.43 -18.06 -12.67
CA TYR A 109 8.83 -16.72 -12.26
C TYR A 109 7.78 -15.64 -12.63
N CYS A 110 7.27 -15.66 -13.86
CA CYS A 110 6.20 -14.77 -14.30
C CYS A 110 4.93 -14.96 -13.46
N GLU A 111 4.61 -16.19 -13.10
CA GLU A 111 3.47 -16.52 -12.25
C GLU A 111 3.63 -15.97 -10.83
N GLU A 112 4.82 -16.10 -10.24
CA GLU A 112 5.13 -15.51 -8.93
C GLU A 112 5.00 -13.98 -8.96
N LEU A 113 5.47 -13.31 -10.01
CA LEU A 113 5.30 -11.87 -10.17
C LEU A 113 3.83 -11.46 -10.30
N ILE A 114 3.03 -12.19 -11.09
CA ILE A 114 1.60 -11.94 -11.21
C ILE A 114 0.90 -12.10 -9.86
N SER A 115 1.25 -13.13 -9.09
CA SER A 115 0.69 -13.32 -7.76
C SER A 115 1.00 -12.17 -6.80
N LYS A 116 2.18 -11.55 -6.92
CA LYS A 116 2.58 -10.40 -6.10
C LYS A 116 1.93 -9.09 -6.56
N ASN A 117 1.74 -8.93 -7.88
CA ASN A 117 1.45 -7.63 -8.51
C ASN A 117 0.37 -7.72 -9.59
N VAL A 118 -0.73 -8.41 -9.31
CA VAL A 118 -1.74 -8.76 -10.34
C VAL A 118 -2.35 -7.53 -11.04
N GLU A 119 -2.73 -6.49 -10.30
CA GLU A 119 -3.34 -5.28 -10.85
C GLU A 119 -2.45 -4.60 -11.89
N LEU A 120 -1.14 -4.64 -11.67
CA LEU A 120 -0.17 -4.00 -12.56
C LEU A 120 -0.06 -4.73 -13.86
N VAL A 121 0.02 -6.05 -13.73
CA VAL A 121 0.21 -6.93 -14.86
C VAL A 121 -1.00 -6.79 -15.77
N LEU A 122 -2.22 -6.82 -15.23
CA LEU A 122 -3.45 -6.67 -16.01
C LEU A 122 -3.74 -5.21 -16.43
N GLY A 123 -3.29 -4.23 -15.64
CA GLY A 123 -3.40 -2.80 -15.91
C GLY A 123 -2.52 -2.29 -17.06
N SER A 124 -1.42 -2.99 -17.35
CA SER A 124 -0.45 -2.59 -18.37
C SER A 124 -1.01 -2.56 -19.80
N HIS A 125 -0.54 -1.66 -20.67
CA HIS A 125 -0.85 -1.72 -22.11
C HIS A 125 -0.46 -3.07 -22.75
N ASN A 126 0.59 -3.70 -22.20
CA ASN A 126 1.13 -4.98 -22.62
C ASN A 126 0.17 -6.15 -22.37
N PHE A 127 -0.77 -6.01 -21.42
CA PHE A 127 -1.80 -7.01 -21.19
C PHE A 127 -2.65 -7.26 -22.43
N ASN A 128 -2.93 -6.21 -23.23
CA ASN A 128 -3.73 -6.36 -24.45
C ASN A 128 -3.05 -7.22 -25.53
N LEU A 129 -1.74 -7.48 -25.38
CA LEU A 129 -0.94 -8.23 -26.33
C LEU A 129 -0.87 -9.73 -26.01
N ILE A 130 -1.43 -10.19 -24.89
CA ILE A 130 -1.39 -11.61 -24.56
C ILE A 130 -2.42 -12.40 -25.35
N ASP A 131 -2.06 -13.66 -25.61
CA ASP A 131 -2.98 -14.57 -26.26
C ASP A 131 -4.07 -15.07 -25.33
N ARG A 132 -5.17 -15.50 -25.95
CA ARG A 132 -6.34 -16.07 -25.29
C ARG A 132 -5.99 -17.16 -24.28
N SER A 133 -5.09 -18.07 -24.62
CA SER A 133 -4.72 -19.19 -23.76
C SER A 133 -3.99 -18.73 -22.49
N LEU A 134 -3.15 -17.70 -22.59
CA LEU A 134 -2.48 -17.10 -21.46
C LEU A 134 -3.45 -16.30 -20.58
N LEU A 135 -4.38 -15.56 -21.20
CA LEU A 135 -5.43 -14.87 -20.44
C LEU A 135 -6.24 -15.86 -19.60
N ILE A 136 -6.69 -16.96 -20.22
CA ILE A 136 -7.41 -18.04 -19.52
C ILE A 136 -6.58 -18.61 -18.37
N SER A 137 -5.28 -18.87 -18.59
CA SER A 137 -4.42 -19.45 -17.54
C SER A 137 -4.24 -18.51 -16.34
N ILE A 138 -4.27 -17.19 -16.55
CA ILE A 138 -4.21 -16.20 -15.47
C ILE A 138 -5.54 -16.13 -14.71
N ILE A 139 -6.67 -15.92 -15.41
CA ILE A 139 -7.98 -15.72 -14.76
C ILE A 139 -8.53 -17.01 -14.13
N LYS A 140 -8.01 -18.18 -14.47
CA LYS A 140 -8.43 -19.45 -13.86
C LYS A 140 -7.86 -19.62 -12.44
N LYS A 141 -6.80 -18.90 -12.06
CA LYS A 141 -6.11 -19.10 -10.77
C LYS A 141 -6.97 -18.73 -9.57
N ASP A 142 -7.17 -19.68 -8.65
CA ASP A 142 -7.95 -19.48 -7.42
C ASP A 142 -7.35 -18.42 -6.47
N GLU A 143 -6.03 -18.22 -6.56
CA GLU A 143 -5.28 -17.35 -5.67
C GLU A 143 -5.11 -15.91 -6.18
N LEU A 144 -5.78 -15.57 -7.28
CA LEU A 144 -5.68 -14.24 -7.89
C LEU A 144 -6.27 -13.18 -6.95
N ALA A 145 -5.45 -12.21 -6.53
CA ALA A 145 -5.83 -11.14 -5.60
C ALA A 145 -6.63 -10.01 -6.27
N LEU A 146 -7.67 -10.35 -7.03
CA LEU A 146 -8.58 -9.41 -7.70
C LEU A 146 -10.04 -9.73 -7.38
N GLY A 147 -10.84 -8.68 -7.23
CA GLY A 147 -12.30 -8.79 -7.26
C GLY A 147 -12.77 -9.26 -8.63
N GLU A 148 -13.82 -10.09 -8.66
CA GLU A 148 -14.32 -10.63 -9.94
C GLU A 148 -14.80 -9.54 -10.90
N ILE A 149 -15.28 -8.41 -10.37
CA ILE A 149 -15.69 -7.29 -11.22
C ILE A 149 -14.49 -6.63 -11.91
N GLU A 150 -13.33 -6.57 -11.24
CA GLU A 150 -12.09 -6.08 -11.85
C GLU A 150 -11.61 -7.04 -12.95
N ILE A 151 -11.68 -8.36 -12.69
CA ILE A 151 -11.36 -9.38 -13.70
C ILE A 151 -12.27 -9.22 -14.93
N TRP A 152 -13.57 -9.00 -14.72
CA TRP A 152 -14.51 -8.70 -15.79
C TRP A 152 -14.07 -7.46 -16.60
N ASP A 153 -13.79 -6.34 -15.93
CA ASP A 153 -13.35 -5.10 -16.60
C ASP A 153 -12.08 -5.31 -17.43
N TYR A 154 -11.09 -6.05 -16.91
CA TYR A 154 -9.88 -6.41 -17.65
C TYR A 154 -10.17 -7.30 -18.86
N VAL A 155 -11.06 -8.29 -18.72
CA VAL A 155 -11.44 -9.19 -19.82
C VAL A 155 -12.16 -8.43 -20.94
N ILE A 156 -13.10 -7.54 -20.61
CA ILE A 156 -13.78 -6.68 -21.59
C ILE A 156 -12.76 -5.78 -22.30
N LYS A 157 -11.90 -5.10 -21.53
CA LYS A 157 -10.84 -4.23 -22.07
C LYS A 157 -9.92 -5.00 -23.03
N TRP A 158 -9.48 -6.19 -22.65
CA TRP A 158 -8.68 -7.07 -23.50
C TRP A 158 -9.41 -7.40 -24.81
N GLY A 159 -10.69 -7.78 -24.74
CA GLY A 159 -11.52 -8.14 -25.90
C GLY A 159 -11.71 -6.99 -26.88
N MET A 160 -11.92 -5.77 -26.38
CA MET A 160 -12.06 -4.56 -27.21
C MET A 160 -10.75 -4.18 -27.92
N LYS A 161 -9.60 -4.42 -27.28
CA LYS A 161 -8.27 -4.10 -27.84
C LYS A 161 -7.72 -5.14 -28.83
N GLN A 162 -8.36 -6.31 -28.97
CA GLN A 162 -8.00 -7.31 -29.98
C GLN A 162 -8.28 -6.80 -31.40
N LYS A 163 -7.52 -7.30 -32.38
CA LYS A 163 -7.67 -6.91 -33.79
C LYS A 163 -8.86 -7.61 -34.45
N PRO A 164 -9.68 -6.91 -35.28
CA PRO A 164 -9.73 -5.45 -35.44
C PRO A 164 -10.26 -4.75 -34.18
N GLN A 165 -9.63 -3.64 -33.79
CA GLN A 165 -9.99 -2.97 -32.53
C GLN A 165 -11.41 -2.41 -32.54
N ILE A 166 -12.08 -2.50 -31.39
CA ILE A 166 -13.37 -1.85 -31.12
C ILE A 166 -13.05 -0.57 -30.36
N ASN A 167 -13.29 0.58 -31.00
CA ASN A 167 -12.97 1.90 -30.43
C ASN A 167 -14.19 2.63 -29.84
N SER A 168 -15.39 2.07 -30.02
CA SER A 168 -16.63 2.61 -29.48
C SER A 168 -16.69 2.44 -27.96
N GLU A 169 -17.38 3.34 -27.27
CA GLU A 169 -17.72 3.14 -25.86
C GLU A 169 -18.72 1.98 -25.69
N ILE A 170 -18.81 1.42 -24.48
CA ILE A 170 -19.71 0.29 -24.18
C ILE A 170 -21.18 0.63 -24.51
N SER A 171 -21.58 1.88 -24.25
CA SER A 171 -22.92 2.42 -24.55
C SER A 171 -23.21 2.54 -26.05
N GLU A 172 -22.17 2.56 -26.89
CA GLU A 172 -22.24 2.83 -28.33
C GLU A 172 -21.89 1.60 -29.19
N LEU A 173 -21.76 0.42 -28.58
CA LEU A 173 -21.42 -0.81 -29.30
C LEU A 173 -22.49 -1.15 -30.35
N THR A 174 -22.04 -1.29 -31.59
CA THR A 174 -22.89 -1.74 -32.69
C THR A 174 -23.13 -3.25 -32.62
N HIS A 175 -24.09 -3.76 -33.39
CA HIS A 175 -24.34 -5.21 -33.46
C HIS A 175 -23.09 -6.00 -33.90
N ASP A 176 -22.33 -5.46 -34.86
CA ASP A 176 -21.06 -6.03 -35.34
C ASP A 176 -19.97 -6.02 -34.24
N ASP A 177 -19.92 -4.97 -33.42
CA ASP A 177 -19.00 -4.94 -32.27
C ASP A 177 -19.33 -6.00 -31.23
N TYR A 178 -20.63 -6.20 -30.93
CA TYR A 178 -21.09 -7.26 -30.03
C TYR A 178 -20.72 -8.65 -30.54
N GLU A 179 -20.94 -8.94 -31.83
CA GLU A 179 -20.61 -10.24 -32.42
C GLU A 179 -19.10 -10.52 -32.34
N LYS A 180 -18.26 -9.54 -32.69
CA LYS A 180 -16.80 -9.63 -32.53
C LYS A 180 -16.40 -9.90 -31.10
N LEU A 181 -16.98 -9.16 -30.15
CA LEU A 181 -16.63 -9.28 -28.73
C LEU A 181 -17.08 -10.64 -28.17
N GLN A 182 -18.28 -11.11 -28.54
CA GLN A 182 -18.79 -12.42 -28.14
C GLN A 182 -17.86 -13.55 -28.60
N ILE A 183 -17.42 -13.54 -29.87
CA ILE A 183 -16.48 -14.52 -30.42
C ILE A 183 -15.13 -14.48 -29.65
N ARG A 184 -14.59 -13.28 -29.44
CA ARG A 184 -13.32 -13.09 -28.72
C ARG A 184 -13.38 -13.58 -27.29
N LEU A 185 -14.50 -13.32 -26.61
CA LEU A 185 -14.63 -13.61 -25.20
C LEU A 185 -15.11 -15.02 -24.92
N HIS A 186 -15.69 -15.74 -25.88
CA HIS A 186 -16.35 -17.05 -25.75
C HIS A 186 -15.88 -17.93 -24.56
N GLY A 187 -15.11 -19.02 -24.65
CA GLY A 187 -14.65 -19.76 -23.46
C GLY A 187 -13.75 -19.02 -22.43
N ILE A 188 -13.62 -17.68 -22.45
CA ILE A 188 -12.94 -16.90 -21.38
C ILE A 188 -13.93 -16.59 -20.26
N LEU A 189 -15.17 -16.19 -20.61
CA LEU A 189 -16.18 -15.75 -19.63
C LEU A 189 -16.59 -16.86 -18.66
N GLU A 190 -16.47 -18.12 -19.06
CA GLU A 190 -16.73 -19.30 -18.22
C GLU A 190 -15.79 -19.42 -17.00
N HIS A 191 -14.69 -18.67 -16.98
CA HIS A 191 -13.74 -18.64 -15.87
C HIS A 191 -13.96 -17.48 -14.89
N ILE A 192 -14.98 -16.64 -15.12
CA ILE A 192 -15.38 -15.54 -14.23
C ILE A 192 -16.40 -16.07 -13.21
N ARG A 193 -16.23 -15.71 -11.93
CA ARG A 193 -17.07 -16.22 -10.83
C ARG A 193 -18.26 -15.28 -10.57
N PHE A 194 -19.15 -15.18 -11.55
CA PHE A 194 -20.23 -14.18 -11.57
C PHE A 194 -21.09 -14.13 -10.30
N PHE A 195 -21.35 -15.27 -9.64
CA PHE A 195 -22.14 -15.33 -8.40
C PHE A 195 -21.44 -14.74 -7.17
N THR A 196 -20.22 -14.23 -7.32
CA THR A 196 -19.47 -13.52 -6.27
C THR A 196 -19.33 -12.02 -6.56
N ILE A 197 -19.84 -11.56 -7.71
CA ILE A 197 -19.95 -10.14 -8.05
C ILE A 197 -21.08 -9.52 -7.23
N SER A 198 -20.89 -8.27 -6.77
CA SER A 198 -21.90 -7.57 -6.00
C SER A 198 -23.17 -7.32 -6.83
N LYS A 199 -24.32 -7.19 -6.16
CA LYS A 199 -25.58 -6.87 -6.83
C LYS A 199 -25.50 -5.56 -7.61
N ASP A 200 -24.86 -4.55 -7.04
CA ASP A 200 -24.72 -3.23 -7.66
C ASP A 200 -23.84 -3.32 -8.92
N ASP A 201 -22.70 -4.02 -8.83
CA ASP A 201 -21.82 -4.23 -9.99
C ASP A 201 -22.49 -5.06 -11.09
N PHE A 202 -23.31 -6.05 -10.72
CA PHE A 202 -24.08 -6.82 -11.68
C PHE A 202 -24.98 -5.92 -12.54
N TRP A 203 -25.77 -5.06 -11.91
CA TRP A 203 -26.69 -4.18 -12.65
C TRP A 203 -25.97 -3.06 -13.41
N ASN A 204 -24.87 -2.54 -12.87
CA ASN A 204 -24.19 -1.39 -13.45
C ASN A 204 -23.19 -1.76 -14.55
N LYS A 205 -22.52 -2.92 -14.45
CA LYS A 205 -21.41 -3.30 -15.35
C LYS A 205 -21.66 -4.58 -16.15
N ILE A 206 -22.32 -5.58 -15.57
CA ILE A 206 -22.57 -6.86 -16.25
C ILE A 206 -23.82 -6.78 -17.13
N TRP A 207 -24.91 -6.26 -16.59
CA TRP A 207 -26.22 -6.20 -17.26
C TRP A 207 -26.23 -5.44 -18.59
N PRO A 208 -25.53 -4.30 -18.75
CA PRO A 208 -25.45 -3.61 -20.04
C PRO A 208 -24.87 -4.49 -21.15
N LEU A 209 -23.98 -5.41 -20.79
CA LEU A 209 -23.28 -6.33 -21.69
C LEU A 209 -23.85 -7.77 -21.63
N LYS A 210 -25.07 -7.95 -21.11
CA LYS A 210 -25.68 -9.27 -20.90
C LYS A 210 -25.71 -10.17 -22.13
N ASN A 211 -25.77 -9.58 -23.33
CA ASN A 211 -25.82 -10.31 -24.60
C ASN A 211 -24.52 -11.08 -24.90
N LEU A 212 -23.42 -10.80 -24.17
CA LEU A 212 -22.18 -11.57 -24.23
C LEU A 212 -22.30 -12.92 -23.49
N LEU A 213 -23.26 -13.04 -22.58
CA LEU A 213 -23.46 -14.21 -21.74
C LEU A 213 -24.56 -15.11 -22.31
N SER A 214 -24.54 -16.40 -21.94
CA SER A 214 -25.61 -17.31 -22.33
C SER A 214 -26.92 -16.99 -21.61
N ASP A 215 -28.06 -17.22 -22.26
CA ASP A 215 -29.38 -16.99 -21.68
C ASP A 215 -29.57 -17.71 -20.33
N ASN A 216 -29.04 -18.94 -20.22
CA ASN A 216 -29.08 -19.70 -18.97
C ASN A 216 -28.29 -19.01 -17.85
N LEU A 217 -27.09 -18.51 -18.13
CA LEU A 217 -26.28 -17.81 -17.13
C LEU A 217 -26.96 -16.50 -16.71
N ILE A 218 -27.47 -15.71 -17.65
CA ILE A 218 -28.19 -14.47 -17.36
C ILE A 218 -29.42 -14.72 -16.49
N ASN A 219 -30.24 -15.71 -16.83
CA ASN A 219 -31.44 -16.03 -16.05
C ASN A 219 -31.08 -16.44 -14.61
N ASN A 220 -30.02 -17.23 -14.43
CA ASN A 220 -29.54 -17.60 -13.10
C ASN A 220 -29.00 -16.40 -12.32
N LEU A 221 -28.29 -15.47 -12.98
CA LEU A 221 -27.79 -14.26 -12.34
C LEU A 221 -28.90 -13.29 -11.96
N VAL A 222 -29.93 -13.13 -12.80
CA VAL A 222 -31.11 -12.32 -12.46
C VAL A 222 -31.78 -12.90 -11.22
N ASN A 223 -32.04 -14.21 -11.20
CA ASN A 223 -32.66 -14.90 -10.06
C ASN A 223 -31.83 -14.76 -8.78
N TYR A 224 -30.50 -14.89 -8.86
CA TYR A 224 -29.60 -14.73 -7.72
C TYR A 224 -29.62 -13.30 -7.14
N ASN A 225 -29.82 -12.29 -7.99
CA ASN A 225 -29.84 -10.88 -7.60
C ASN A 225 -31.25 -10.37 -7.20
N LEU A 226 -32.27 -11.22 -7.26
CA LEU A 226 -33.60 -10.91 -6.72
C LEU A 226 -33.57 -10.86 -5.18
N PRO A 227 -34.52 -10.14 -4.54
CA PRO A 227 -34.62 -10.10 -3.09
C PRO A 227 -34.81 -11.47 -2.44
N SER A 228 -35.42 -12.40 -3.18
CA SER A 228 -35.52 -13.81 -2.81
C SER A 228 -34.11 -14.41 -2.81
N ARG A 229 -33.55 -14.72 -1.64
CA ARG A 229 -32.20 -15.29 -1.45
C ARG A 229 -32.06 -16.68 -2.08
N ILE A 230 -32.08 -16.75 -3.41
CA ILE A 230 -31.86 -17.99 -4.15
C ILE A 230 -30.35 -18.25 -4.13
N PRO A 231 -29.90 -19.41 -3.64
CA PRO A 231 -28.47 -19.73 -3.63
C PRO A 231 -27.95 -19.88 -5.08
N PRO A 232 -26.63 -19.77 -5.28
CA PRO A 232 -26.03 -20.02 -6.59
C PRO A 232 -26.35 -21.44 -7.08
N PRO A 233 -26.49 -21.66 -8.40
CA PRO A 233 -26.63 -22.99 -8.96
C PRO A 233 -25.50 -23.93 -8.52
N ILE A 234 -25.81 -25.22 -8.38
CA ILE A 234 -24.82 -26.25 -8.05
C ILE A 234 -23.72 -26.27 -9.14
N GLY A 235 -22.46 -26.28 -8.70
CA GLY A 235 -21.30 -26.20 -9.60
C GLY A 235 -20.83 -24.78 -9.93
N SER A 236 -21.45 -23.75 -9.35
CA SER A 236 -20.95 -22.37 -9.43
C SER A 236 -19.56 -22.24 -8.82
N LEU A 237 -18.67 -21.50 -9.50
CA LEU A 237 -17.32 -21.23 -9.00
C LEU A 237 -17.38 -20.43 -7.69
N SER A 238 -16.66 -20.89 -6.67
CA SER A 238 -16.60 -20.25 -5.34
C SER A 238 -15.67 -19.04 -5.31
N LYS A 239 -15.83 -18.12 -4.34
CA LYS A 239 -14.98 -16.93 -4.20
C LYS A 239 -13.48 -17.27 -4.20
N ARG A 240 -12.67 -16.46 -4.90
CA ARG A 240 -11.20 -16.56 -4.87
C ARG A 240 -10.66 -16.31 -3.47
N ILE A 241 -9.57 -17.00 -3.14
CA ILE A 241 -8.86 -16.82 -1.89
C ILE A 241 -7.48 -16.28 -2.25
N PRO A 242 -7.25 -14.96 -2.16
CA PRO A 242 -5.98 -14.35 -2.57
C PRO A 242 -4.76 -15.01 -1.94
N LYS A 243 -3.68 -15.12 -2.71
CA LYS A 243 -2.41 -15.62 -2.21
C LYS A 243 -1.94 -14.77 -1.03
N LYS A 244 -1.73 -15.41 0.12
CA LYS A 244 -1.18 -14.73 1.30
C LYS A 244 0.23 -14.22 1.03
N LEU A 245 0.61 -13.14 1.73
CA LEU A 245 2.00 -12.70 1.79
C LEU A 245 2.84 -13.85 2.35
N ASN A 246 4.10 -13.97 1.91
CA ASN A 246 4.98 -15.00 2.44
C ASN A 246 5.05 -14.88 3.97
N ASP A 247 4.95 -16.02 4.65
CA ASP A 247 4.95 -16.11 6.11
C ASP A 247 3.83 -15.33 6.82
N SER A 248 2.83 -14.81 6.11
CA SER A 248 1.64 -14.20 6.70
C SER A 248 0.48 -15.19 6.74
N ASN A 249 -0.20 -15.25 7.87
CA ASN A 249 -1.50 -15.91 8.01
C ASN A 249 -2.67 -14.93 7.95
N ILE A 250 -2.43 -13.62 8.08
CA ILE A 250 -3.49 -12.63 8.22
C ILE A 250 -3.70 -11.85 6.90
N ILE A 251 -2.64 -11.28 6.33
CA ILE A 251 -2.72 -10.43 5.13
C ILE A 251 -2.22 -11.10 3.84
N ASN A 252 -2.71 -10.61 2.70
CA ASN A 252 -2.28 -11.01 1.36
C ASN A 252 -1.37 -9.98 0.68
N TYR A 253 -0.82 -10.34 -0.49
CA TYR A 253 0.08 -9.46 -1.26
C TYR A 253 -0.56 -8.12 -1.66
N ARG A 254 -1.86 -8.07 -1.96
CA ARG A 254 -2.55 -6.82 -2.30
C ARG A 254 -2.61 -5.89 -1.10
N GLN A 255 -2.98 -6.39 0.07
CA GLN A 255 -2.98 -5.61 1.31
C GLN A 255 -1.56 -5.12 1.67
N ALA A 256 -0.55 -5.97 1.52
CA ALA A 256 0.84 -5.58 1.73
C ALA A 256 1.28 -4.45 0.77
N ASN A 257 0.90 -4.52 -0.51
CA ASN A 257 1.18 -3.45 -1.47
C ASN A 257 0.45 -2.14 -1.13
N ILE A 258 -0.80 -2.22 -0.65
CA ILE A 258 -1.54 -1.05 -0.19
C ILE A 258 -0.81 -0.41 1.00
N ILE A 259 -0.34 -1.20 1.97
CA ILE A 259 0.43 -0.72 3.12
C ILE A 259 1.76 -0.10 2.68
N ALA A 260 2.48 -0.72 1.74
CA ALA A 260 3.71 -0.18 1.17
C ALA A 260 3.52 1.24 0.61
N ASN A 261 2.43 1.46 -0.12
CA ASN A 261 2.09 2.80 -0.62
C ASN A 261 1.86 3.80 0.53
N TRP A 262 1.27 3.38 1.64
CA TRP A 262 1.11 4.23 2.82
C TRP A 262 2.44 4.52 3.50
N ILE A 263 3.39 3.59 3.52
CA ILE A 263 4.74 3.88 4.03
C ILE A 263 5.38 5.00 3.20
N ASP A 264 5.19 4.98 1.88
CA ASP A 264 5.73 5.99 0.95
C ASP A 264 4.92 7.29 0.88
N ARG A 265 3.90 7.46 1.72
CA ARG A 265 2.94 8.58 1.69
C ARG A 265 2.19 8.73 0.35
N ASN A 266 2.02 7.63 -0.38
CA ASN A 266 1.15 7.54 -1.57
C ASN A 266 -0.26 7.09 -1.15
N ASP A 267 -0.96 7.97 -0.44
CA ASP A 267 -2.22 7.65 0.26
C ASP A 267 -3.42 7.50 -0.69
N ASP A 268 -3.31 8.06 -1.89
CA ASP A 268 -4.40 8.13 -2.85
C ASP A 268 -4.71 6.78 -3.50
N LYS A 269 -6.01 6.47 -3.59
CA LYS A 269 -6.56 5.24 -4.17
C LYS A 269 -6.32 5.07 -5.67
N PHE A 270 -5.98 6.14 -6.38
CA PHE A 270 -6.07 6.19 -7.85
C PHE A 270 -4.73 6.01 -8.57
N GLU A 271 -3.63 6.23 -7.86
CA GLU A 271 -2.28 6.05 -8.39
C GLU A 271 -1.41 5.46 -7.29
N HIS A 272 -1.62 4.17 -7.00
CA HIS A 272 -0.62 3.37 -6.30
C HIS A 272 0.69 3.47 -7.07
N LYS A 273 1.57 4.40 -6.67
CA LYS A 273 2.89 4.59 -7.26
C LYS A 273 3.70 3.37 -6.90
N LEU A 274 3.83 2.49 -7.87
CA LEU A 274 4.60 1.28 -7.72
C LEU A 274 6.06 1.66 -7.65
N GLY A 275 6.51 1.71 -6.40
CA GLY A 275 7.80 2.17 -5.96
C GLY A 275 8.46 1.12 -5.09
N THR A 276 7.72 0.60 -4.12
CA THR A 276 8.35 -0.10 -3.00
C THR A 276 7.99 -1.57 -2.95
N THR A 277 8.91 -2.37 -3.48
CA THR A 277 9.01 -3.77 -3.05
C THR A 277 9.69 -3.78 -1.69
N TYR A 278 8.95 -3.44 -0.65
CA TYR A 278 9.41 -3.78 0.69
C TYR A 278 9.46 -5.29 0.83
N ASN A 279 10.53 -5.79 1.42
CA ASN A 279 10.56 -7.13 1.94
C ASN A 279 9.92 -7.11 3.31
N TYR A 280 9.13 -8.14 3.57
CA TYR A 280 8.46 -8.34 4.84
C TYR A 280 9.08 -9.57 5.49
N GLU A 281 9.80 -9.36 6.58
CA GLU A 281 10.34 -10.44 7.39
C GLU A 281 9.47 -10.60 8.64
N LEU A 282 8.83 -11.76 8.80
CA LEU A 282 8.00 -12.04 9.97
C LEU A 282 8.90 -12.17 11.21
N LEU A 283 8.84 -11.17 12.08
CA LEU A 283 9.54 -11.17 13.37
C LEU A 283 8.77 -12.01 14.38
N LEU A 284 7.47 -11.73 14.53
CA LEU A 284 6.62 -12.31 15.57
C LEU A 284 5.27 -12.74 14.99
N ARG A 285 4.75 -13.89 15.41
CA ARG A 285 3.34 -14.26 15.26
C ARG A 285 2.77 -14.71 16.61
N GLY A 286 1.63 -14.15 17.01
CA GLY A 286 0.98 -14.45 18.27
C GLY A 286 0.74 -15.95 18.51
N SER A 287 0.20 -16.64 17.51
CA SER A 287 -0.01 -18.10 17.55
C SER A 287 1.27 -18.96 17.56
N ARG A 288 2.44 -18.39 17.23
CA ARG A 288 3.75 -19.06 17.23
C ARG A 288 4.55 -18.75 18.50
N ASP A 289 4.61 -17.47 18.87
CA ASP A 289 5.59 -16.93 19.83
C ASP A 289 4.95 -16.48 21.15
N GLY A 290 3.65 -16.16 21.15
CA GLY A 290 2.92 -15.68 22.33
C GLY A 290 2.09 -14.41 22.06
N MET A 291 0.92 -14.34 22.69
CA MET A 291 0.00 -13.19 22.62
C MET A 291 0.01 -12.38 23.92
N ASP A 292 1.21 -12.05 24.39
CA ASP A 292 1.42 -11.29 25.61
C ASP A 292 2.54 -10.25 25.42
N MET A 293 2.54 -9.27 26.32
CA MET A 293 3.47 -8.15 26.33
C MET A 293 4.94 -8.60 26.38
N ASN A 294 5.28 -9.60 27.19
CA ASN A 294 6.68 -10.04 27.33
C ASN A 294 7.19 -10.65 26.01
N SER A 295 6.35 -11.43 25.34
CA SER A 295 6.67 -11.98 24.02
C SER A 295 6.95 -10.86 23.01
N PHE A 296 6.11 -9.81 23.00
CA PHE A 296 6.32 -8.64 22.15
C PHE A 296 7.61 -7.91 22.49
N GLU A 297 7.84 -7.55 23.75
CA GLU A 297 9.04 -6.84 24.18
C GLU A 297 10.31 -7.63 23.84
N SER A 298 10.33 -8.95 24.11
CA SER A 298 11.53 -9.76 23.90
C SER A 298 11.98 -9.88 22.44
N ILE A 299 11.05 -9.75 21.49
CA ILE A 299 11.30 -9.94 20.05
C ILE A 299 11.35 -8.59 19.32
N CYS A 300 10.47 -7.66 19.67
CA CYS A 300 10.26 -6.41 18.95
C CYS A 300 11.01 -5.23 19.54
N SER A 301 11.55 -5.32 20.76
CA SER A 301 12.41 -4.26 21.29
C SER A 301 13.58 -4.00 20.35
N GLU A 302 13.94 -2.73 20.17
CA GLU A 302 14.99 -2.28 19.26
C GLU A 302 14.75 -2.62 17.78
N GLN A 303 13.53 -3.02 17.41
CA GLN A 303 13.13 -3.15 16.01
C GLN A 303 12.50 -1.85 15.53
N SER A 304 13.01 -1.29 14.43
CA SER A 304 12.41 -0.17 13.70
C SER A 304 11.73 -0.65 12.42
N ASN A 305 11.00 0.25 11.73
CA ASN A 305 10.29 -0.07 10.49
C ASN A 305 9.41 -1.32 10.60
N THR A 306 8.64 -1.38 11.68
CA THR A 306 7.80 -2.53 11.98
C THR A 306 6.36 -2.31 11.55
N LEU A 307 5.76 -3.35 11.01
CA LEU A 307 4.34 -3.40 10.66
C LEU A 307 3.64 -4.40 11.57
N VAL A 308 2.70 -3.92 12.37
CA VAL A 308 1.86 -4.74 13.25
C VAL A 308 0.52 -4.98 12.58
N ILE A 309 0.15 -6.25 12.43
CA ILE A 309 -1.10 -6.73 11.82
C ILE A 309 -1.88 -7.51 12.88
N ILE A 310 -3.14 -7.15 13.13
CA ILE A 310 -3.99 -7.74 14.16
C ILE A 310 -5.28 -8.24 13.51
N LYS A 311 -5.60 -9.52 13.71
CA LYS A 311 -6.89 -10.11 13.34
C LYS A 311 -7.84 -10.08 14.54
N LEU A 312 -9.03 -9.51 14.36
CA LEU A 312 -10.03 -9.42 15.43
C LEU A 312 -10.85 -10.71 15.56
N ARG A 313 -11.04 -11.18 16.80
CA ARG A 313 -11.81 -12.40 17.08
C ARG A 313 -13.29 -12.21 16.75
N GLY A 314 -13.84 -13.17 15.99
CA GLY A 314 -15.26 -13.15 15.60
C GLY A 314 -15.60 -12.09 14.56
N SER A 315 -14.58 -11.51 13.90
CA SER A 315 -14.73 -10.53 12.83
C SER A 315 -13.79 -10.85 11.67
N ASP A 316 -14.18 -10.42 10.47
CA ASP A 316 -13.30 -10.41 9.29
C ASP A 316 -12.49 -9.10 9.18
N LYS A 317 -12.54 -8.25 10.21
CA LYS A 317 -11.71 -7.04 10.29
C LYS A 317 -10.27 -7.37 10.66
N ILE A 318 -9.35 -6.77 9.91
CA ILE A 318 -7.92 -6.71 10.21
C ILE A 318 -7.62 -5.26 10.58
N ILE A 319 -6.90 -5.04 11.66
CA ILE A 319 -6.41 -3.71 12.06
C ILE A 319 -4.90 -3.76 12.24
N GLY A 320 -4.27 -2.60 12.37
CA GLY A 320 -2.83 -2.57 12.56
C GLY A 320 -2.27 -1.17 12.51
N GLY A 321 -0.95 -1.11 12.54
CA GLY A 321 -0.21 0.13 12.38
C GLY A 321 1.23 -0.11 11.98
N TYR A 322 1.87 0.95 11.50
CA TYR A 322 3.27 0.96 11.13
C TYR A 322 4.06 1.89 12.05
N ASN A 323 5.15 1.37 12.62
CA ASN A 323 6.07 2.13 13.46
C ASN A 323 7.43 2.23 12.76
N PRO A 324 7.85 3.43 12.30
CA PRO A 324 9.19 3.64 11.73
C PRO A 324 10.30 3.73 12.80
N ARG A 325 9.94 3.96 14.07
CA ARG A 325 10.88 4.10 15.19
C ARG A 325 11.14 2.75 15.87
N TYR A 326 12.20 2.70 16.67
CA TYR A 326 12.46 1.58 17.57
C TYR A 326 11.36 1.45 18.63
N TRP A 327 10.98 0.23 18.97
CA TRP A 327 10.22 -0.05 20.19
C TRP A 327 11.19 -0.07 21.38
N GLY A 328 10.97 0.80 22.36
CA GLY A 328 11.83 0.88 23.53
C GLY A 328 11.56 2.09 24.40
N TYR A 329 12.21 2.11 25.57
CA TYR A 329 12.25 3.26 26.45
C TYR A 329 13.29 4.25 25.92
N TYR A 330 12.89 5.49 25.68
CA TYR A 330 13.86 6.57 25.50
C TYR A 330 14.21 7.09 26.89
N ASP A 331 15.49 7.04 27.25
CA ASP A 331 15.98 7.95 28.27
C ASP A 331 15.87 9.36 27.67
N ASP A 332 15.29 10.31 28.41
CA ASP A 332 15.00 11.71 28.03
C ASP A 332 16.22 12.52 27.52
N ASP A 333 17.39 11.91 27.34
CA ASP A 333 18.67 12.56 27.09
C ASP A 333 19.28 12.38 25.68
N TYR A 334 18.61 11.73 24.71
CA TYR A 334 19.20 11.53 23.37
C TYR A 334 18.31 11.93 22.17
N TYR A 335 18.73 13.05 21.55
CA TYR A 335 18.55 13.52 20.16
C TYR A 335 17.19 13.37 19.48
N LEU A 336 16.53 14.52 19.29
CA LEU A 336 15.67 14.77 18.13
C LEU A 336 16.46 14.44 16.85
N ASP A 337 15.93 13.55 16.01
CA ASP A 337 16.45 13.34 14.65
C ASP A 337 16.46 14.69 13.92
N VAL A 338 17.65 15.13 13.51
CA VAL A 338 17.91 16.43 12.86
C VAL A 338 17.23 16.53 11.49
N ASP A 339 16.69 15.43 10.97
CA ASP A 339 16.01 15.38 9.66
C ASP A 339 14.52 15.78 9.71
N ASP A 340 13.92 15.96 10.90
CA ASP A 340 12.49 16.32 11.06
C ASP A 340 12.24 17.82 11.36
N ILE A 341 13.28 18.67 11.40
CA ILE A 341 13.14 20.13 11.56
C ILE A 341 13.13 20.79 10.17
N ILE A 342 12.00 20.75 9.49
CA ILE A 342 11.62 21.84 8.56
C ILE A 342 10.61 22.68 9.32
N VAL A 343 11.10 23.73 9.99
CA VAL A 343 10.25 24.82 10.47
C VAL A 343 10.13 25.77 9.28
N ASP A 344 8.98 25.77 8.61
CA ASP A 344 8.59 26.88 7.75
C ASP A 344 8.40 28.10 8.65
N PHE A 345 9.37 29.00 8.63
CA PHE A 345 9.18 30.39 9.07
C PHE A 345 8.73 31.19 7.85
N ASP A 346 7.43 31.19 7.57
CA ASP A 346 6.84 32.27 6.78
C ASP A 346 6.47 33.40 7.74
N HIS A 347 7.46 34.25 8.03
CA HIS A 347 7.20 35.62 8.43
C HIS A 347 6.94 36.42 7.15
N GLU A 348 5.68 36.70 6.85
CA GLU A 348 5.35 37.82 5.96
C GLU A 348 5.19 39.06 6.84
N ASP A 349 6.27 39.82 6.94
CA ASP A 349 6.23 41.24 7.20
C ASP A 349 5.47 41.90 6.04
N ASN A 350 4.39 42.63 6.35
CA ASN A 350 3.89 43.71 5.51
C ASN A 350 3.45 44.84 6.43
N ASP A 351 4.39 45.75 6.68
CA ASP A 351 4.08 47.16 6.91
C ASP A 351 3.41 47.69 5.63
N GLU A 352 2.21 48.25 5.76
CA GLU A 352 1.75 49.31 4.87
C GLU A 352 0.83 50.24 5.68
N ASP A 353 1.35 51.44 5.90
CA ASP A 353 0.65 52.65 6.33
C ASP A 353 -0.56 52.90 5.41
N ASP A 354 -1.67 53.37 5.98
CA ASP A 354 -2.51 54.37 5.34
C ASP A 354 -3.35 55.10 6.40
N ASP A 355 -3.10 56.40 6.47
CA ASP A 355 -3.89 57.43 7.15
C ASP A 355 -5.31 57.51 6.55
N ASP A 356 -6.30 57.84 7.39
CA ASP A 356 -7.27 58.93 7.14
C ASP A 356 -8.36 58.92 8.24
N ASP A 357 -8.28 59.94 9.10
CA ASP A 357 -9.33 60.88 9.52
C ASP A 357 -10.82 60.43 9.48
N ASP A 358 -11.50 60.49 10.63
CA ASP A 358 -12.49 61.56 10.91
C ASP A 358 -13.35 61.22 12.15
N ASP A 359 -13.14 62.04 13.19
CA ASP A 359 -14.15 62.89 13.83
C ASP A 359 -15.26 62.34 14.76
N ASN A 360 -15.30 63.07 15.90
CA ASN A 360 -16.43 63.45 16.76
C ASN A 360 -16.81 62.47 17.88
N ASP A 361 -17.09 62.91 19.12
CA ASP A 361 -17.04 64.21 19.81
C ASP A 361 -17.55 63.92 21.23
N ASP A 362 -17.27 64.86 22.14
CA ASP A 362 -18.04 65.21 23.35
C ASP A 362 -17.88 64.28 24.58
N ASP A 363 -17.20 64.74 25.64
CA ASP A 363 -17.70 65.58 26.77
C ASP A 363 -17.93 64.64 27.99
N ASP A 364 -17.65 64.91 29.26
CA ASP A 364 -17.49 66.11 30.07
C ASP A 364 -16.76 65.70 31.40
N ASP A 365 -15.85 66.56 31.84
CA ASP A 365 -15.74 67.21 33.16
C ASP A 365 -15.89 66.45 34.51
N ASP A 366 -14.81 66.58 35.29
CA ASP A 366 -14.70 67.23 36.61
C ASP A 366 -15.25 66.57 37.91
N ASP A 367 -14.27 66.28 38.78
CA ASP A 367 -14.03 66.92 40.09
C ASP A 367 -14.58 66.39 41.43
N ASN A 368 -13.61 66.33 42.36
CA ASN A 368 -13.61 66.66 43.81
C ASN A 368 -14.13 65.58 44.80
N ASP A 369 -13.23 65.07 45.67
CA ASP A 369 -12.91 65.55 47.05
C ASP A 369 -14.06 65.21 48.01
N ASP A 370 -13.94 64.69 49.24
CA ASP A 370 -12.86 64.47 50.18
C ASP A 370 -13.50 63.70 51.38
N ASP A 371 -12.65 63.22 52.29
CA ASP A 371 -12.87 62.96 53.73
C ASP A 371 -13.34 61.58 54.25
N ASP A 372 -12.33 60.87 54.80
CA ASP A 372 -12.19 60.42 56.20
C ASP A 372 -13.25 59.49 56.85
N ASP A 373 -12.84 58.26 57.20
CA ASP A 373 -12.39 57.91 58.58
C ASP A 373 -12.25 56.39 58.79
N ASP A 374 -11.04 56.01 59.21
CA ASP A 374 -10.70 55.07 60.29
C ASP A 374 -11.11 53.58 60.30
N ASN A 375 -10.05 52.76 60.21
CA ASN A 375 -9.62 51.70 61.13
C ASN A 375 -9.51 50.24 60.62
N ASP A 376 -8.24 49.81 60.68
CA ASP A 376 -7.73 48.55 61.22
C ASP A 376 -7.57 47.31 60.32
N ASP A 377 -6.28 46.95 60.23
CA ASP A 377 -5.67 45.62 60.28
C ASP A 377 -5.15 44.97 58.99
N ASP A 378 -3.82 44.76 59.02
CA ASP A 378 -2.97 43.76 58.34
C ASP A 378 -3.01 43.74 56.80
N ASP A 379 -1.91 43.81 56.04
CA ASP A 379 -0.65 43.11 56.21
C ASP A 379 0.39 43.66 55.20
N ARG A 380 1.63 43.23 55.38
CA ARG A 380 2.87 43.72 54.75
C ARG A 380 2.99 43.52 53.22
N ILE A 381 3.53 44.56 52.59
CA ILE A 381 4.41 44.68 51.40
C ILE A 381 5.06 43.36 50.91
N ASP A 382 4.89 43.01 49.63
CA ASP A 382 6.01 42.80 48.68
C ASP A 382 5.55 42.85 47.21
N ASP A 383 6.41 43.40 46.36
CA ASP A 383 6.16 43.91 45.01
C ASP A 383 5.87 42.82 43.96
N GLY A 384 4.87 43.08 43.12
CA GLY A 384 4.54 42.29 41.93
C GLY A 384 5.40 42.68 40.72
N ASP A 385 6.09 41.69 40.15
CA ASP A 385 6.63 41.73 38.79
C ASP A 385 6.02 40.54 38.01
N ASP A 386 4.99 40.85 37.25
CA ASP A 386 4.17 39.91 36.50
C ASP A 386 4.84 39.59 35.15
N GLY A 387 5.66 38.56 35.14
CA GLY A 387 6.09 37.89 33.91
C GLY A 387 5.03 36.89 33.46
N GLU A 388 4.11 37.31 32.58
CA GLU A 388 3.16 36.44 31.88
C GLU A 388 3.89 35.32 31.12
N ARG A 389 3.92 34.12 31.72
CA ARG A 389 4.32 32.90 31.03
C ARG A 389 3.05 32.32 30.38
N ALA A 390 3.02 32.37 29.05
CA ALA A 390 1.95 31.82 28.22
C ALA A 390 1.40 30.49 28.78
N GLY A 391 0.15 30.53 29.25
CA GLY A 391 -0.57 29.35 29.71
C GLY A 391 -0.82 28.41 28.56
N PHE A 392 -0.18 27.24 28.59
CA PHE A 392 -0.62 26.10 27.80
C PHE A 392 -2.01 25.70 28.31
N ILE A 393 -3.00 25.75 27.41
CA ILE A 393 -4.34 25.22 27.67
C ILE A 393 -4.17 23.71 27.84
N TYR A 394 -4.29 23.22 29.07
CA TYR A 394 -4.42 21.80 29.36
C TYR A 394 -5.88 21.42 29.10
N ASP A 395 -6.14 20.82 27.94
CA ASP A 395 -7.40 20.09 27.72
C ASP A 395 -7.45 18.89 28.68
N ASP A 396 -8.64 18.58 29.21
CA ASP A 396 -8.93 17.46 30.11
C ASP A 396 -8.33 16.13 29.59
N TYR A 397 -7.21 15.70 30.17
CA TYR A 397 -6.62 14.39 29.94
C TYR A 397 -6.60 13.61 31.27
N ASP A 398 -6.84 12.30 31.19
CA ASP A 398 -6.64 11.38 32.32
C ASP A 398 -5.19 11.54 32.83
N ASP A 399 -5.00 11.89 34.12
CA ASP A 399 -3.70 12.11 34.76
C ASP A 399 -2.71 10.93 34.57
N ASP A 400 -3.23 9.73 34.30
CA ASP A 400 -2.44 8.51 34.04
C ASP A 400 -1.69 8.53 32.69
N ASP A 401 -2.12 9.33 31.71
CA ASP A 401 -1.50 9.40 30.36
C ASP A 401 -0.22 10.26 30.33
N LEU A 402 0.04 11.05 31.38
CA LEU A 402 1.20 11.93 31.50
C LEU A 402 2.52 11.17 31.75
N TRP A 403 2.45 9.96 32.31
CA TRP A 403 3.62 9.20 32.75
C TRP A 403 4.00 8.05 31.80
N LEU A 404 3.24 7.85 30.72
CA LEU A 404 3.53 6.81 29.74
C LEU A 404 4.73 7.18 28.87
N ASN A 405 5.56 6.20 28.56
CA ASN A 405 6.59 6.35 27.53
C ASN A 405 5.98 6.47 26.12
N TRP A 406 5.89 7.72 25.66
CA TRP A 406 5.34 8.11 24.36
C TRP A 406 6.45 8.35 23.33
N LEU A 407 6.34 7.73 22.16
CA LEU A 407 7.31 7.93 21.08
C LEU A 407 6.77 8.88 20.01
N TYR A 408 7.62 9.83 19.64
CA TYR A 408 7.35 10.78 18.56
C TYR A 408 7.34 10.09 17.19
N SER A 409 6.32 10.34 16.37
CA SER A 409 6.36 9.97 14.96
C SER A 409 5.36 10.73 14.10
N SER A 410 5.84 11.41 13.07
CA SER A 410 5.01 11.98 11.99
C SER A 410 4.69 10.96 10.89
N ASN A 411 5.44 9.86 10.82
CA ASN A 411 5.39 8.85 9.76
C ASN A 411 4.59 7.60 10.16
N SER A 412 4.26 7.44 11.45
CA SER A 412 3.37 6.38 11.93
C SER A 412 1.96 6.51 11.35
N PHE A 413 1.26 5.39 11.24
CA PHE A 413 -0.14 5.33 10.84
C PHE A 413 -0.80 4.09 11.42
N ILE A 414 -2.12 4.17 11.62
CA ILE A 414 -2.96 3.01 11.92
C ILE A 414 -3.98 2.80 10.80
N PHE A 415 -4.47 1.58 10.68
CA PHE A 415 -5.42 1.24 9.62
C PHE A 415 -6.39 0.14 10.02
N SER A 416 -7.44 0.02 9.20
CA SER A 416 -8.31 -1.15 9.18
C SER A 416 -8.60 -1.61 7.75
N PHE A 417 -8.69 -2.92 7.55
CA PHE A 417 -9.16 -3.58 6.34
C PHE A 417 -10.44 -4.37 6.63
N ASP A 418 -11.37 -4.36 5.67
CA ASP A 418 -12.44 -5.35 5.59
C ASP A 418 -12.00 -6.47 4.65
N ASN A 419 -11.73 -7.65 5.20
CA ASN A 419 -11.23 -8.78 4.43
C ASN A 419 -12.24 -9.32 3.39
N HIS A 420 -13.52 -8.92 3.46
CA HIS A 420 -14.49 -9.26 2.42
C HIS A 420 -14.38 -8.40 1.16
N LYS A 421 -13.90 -7.17 1.30
CA LYS A 421 -13.77 -6.17 0.24
C LYS A 421 -12.33 -5.65 0.23
N MET A 422 -11.51 -6.20 -0.66
CA MET A 422 -10.06 -5.97 -0.69
C MET A 422 -9.64 -4.48 -0.69
N ASP A 423 -10.43 -3.59 -1.29
CA ASP A 423 -10.16 -2.13 -1.33
C ASP A 423 -10.90 -1.30 -0.28
N SER A 424 -11.66 -1.99 0.59
CA SER A 424 -12.35 -1.36 1.70
C SER A 424 -11.42 -1.28 2.89
N TYR A 425 -10.78 -0.13 3.01
CA TYR A 425 -9.86 0.17 4.09
C TYR A 425 -10.04 1.58 4.63
N ILE A 426 -9.56 1.79 5.84
CA ILE A 426 -9.38 3.10 6.46
C ILE A 426 -7.90 3.24 6.79
N LEU A 427 -7.24 4.25 6.20
CA LEU A 427 -5.93 4.72 6.63
C LEU A 427 -6.11 5.94 7.52
N SER A 428 -5.52 5.90 8.71
CA SER A 428 -5.54 6.98 9.68
C SER A 428 -4.11 7.41 10.00
N ARG A 429 -3.77 8.64 9.64
CA ARG A 429 -2.48 9.26 9.94
C ARG A 429 -2.49 9.87 11.32
N VAL A 430 -1.31 10.01 11.91
CA VAL A 430 -1.13 10.69 13.20
C VAL A 430 -1.69 12.11 13.13
N LYS A 431 -2.45 12.48 14.15
CA LYS A 431 -2.93 13.84 14.44
C LYS A 431 -2.00 14.50 15.47
N ASN A 432 -1.60 13.77 16.51
CA ASN A 432 -0.65 14.24 17.53
C ASN A 432 0.65 13.42 17.47
N VAL A 433 1.70 14.04 16.94
CA VAL A 433 3.00 13.39 16.71
C VAL A 433 3.70 12.95 17.99
N ASN A 434 3.46 13.63 19.12
CA ASN A 434 4.03 13.30 20.44
C ASN A 434 3.29 12.16 21.15
N ARG A 435 2.22 11.62 20.54
CA ARG A 435 1.36 10.56 21.08
C ARG A 435 1.12 9.46 20.03
N ALA A 436 2.07 9.29 19.11
CA ALA A 436 1.90 8.34 18.01
C ALA A 436 2.03 6.89 18.48
N ILE A 437 3.00 6.59 19.33
CA ILE A 437 3.29 5.23 19.80
C ILE A 437 3.42 5.25 21.32
N VAL A 438 2.93 4.22 21.98
CA VAL A 438 3.11 4.00 23.41
C VAL A 438 3.84 2.68 23.62
N PHE A 439 4.90 2.70 24.44
CA PHE A 439 5.69 1.53 24.78
C PHE A 439 6.09 1.56 26.25
N ASP A 440 5.16 1.17 27.10
CA ASP A 440 5.28 1.12 28.56
C ASP A 440 4.45 -0.10 29.04
N TRP A 441 3.86 -0.07 30.24
CA TRP A 441 2.83 -1.02 30.68
C TRP A 441 1.62 -1.13 29.73
N LYS A 442 1.49 -0.19 28.77
CA LYS A 442 0.67 -0.28 27.56
C LYS A 442 1.56 -0.31 26.32
N ILE A 443 1.22 -1.16 25.35
CA ILE A 443 1.90 -1.19 24.05
C ILE A 443 0.89 -0.95 22.92
N GLY A 444 1.22 0.00 22.04
CA GLY A 444 0.39 0.28 20.87
C GLY A 444 0.72 1.56 20.11
N PHE A 445 -0.21 1.94 19.26
CA PHE A 445 -0.18 3.15 18.43
C PHE A 445 -1.16 4.17 18.96
N GLY A 446 -0.84 4.87 20.06
CA GLY A 446 -1.69 5.89 20.69
C GLY A 446 -3.15 5.52 20.86
N ASP A 447 -3.95 5.73 19.81
CA ASP A 447 -5.34 5.30 19.70
C ASP A 447 -5.54 3.79 19.68
N LEU A 448 -4.59 2.99 19.20
CA LEU A 448 -4.71 1.54 19.06
C LEU A 448 -3.76 0.84 20.03
N GLN A 449 -4.26 0.47 21.21
CA GLN A 449 -3.51 -0.24 22.23
C GLN A 449 -3.86 -1.72 22.15
N PHE A 450 -2.85 -2.59 22.07
CA PHE A 450 -3.07 -4.04 21.90
C PHE A 450 -2.57 -4.88 23.08
N PHE A 451 -1.77 -4.30 23.99
CA PHE A 451 -1.45 -4.89 25.28
C PHE A 451 -1.62 -3.87 26.43
N PRO A 452 -2.03 -4.32 27.63
CA PRO A 452 -2.34 -5.71 28.01
C PRO A 452 -3.67 -6.22 27.43
N ASP A 453 -4.61 -5.31 27.17
CA ASP A 453 -5.90 -5.58 26.54
C ASP A 453 -6.09 -4.71 25.30
N GLY A 454 -6.89 -5.18 24.34
CA GLY A 454 -7.21 -4.45 23.12
C GLY A 454 -8.15 -3.27 23.39
N ASN A 455 -7.63 -2.04 23.27
CA ASN A 455 -8.36 -0.80 23.54
C ASN A 455 -8.21 0.21 22.39
N TYR A 456 -9.23 1.04 22.19
CA TYR A 456 -9.31 2.02 21.12
C TYR A 456 -9.99 3.33 21.53
N ASN A 457 -9.27 4.46 21.47
CA ASN A 457 -9.72 5.75 22.03
C ASN A 457 -9.92 6.92 21.03
N HIS A 458 -9.40 6.80 19.79
CA HIS A 458 -9.51 7.81 18.72
C HIS A 458 -9.21 9.28 19.10
N CYS A 459 -8.13 9.53 19.84
CA CYS A 459 -7.69 10.85 20.29
C CYS A 459 -6.55 11.44 19.42
N TYR A 460 -5.63 10.57 19.00
CA TYR A 460 -4.29 10.91 18.51
C TYR A 460 -4.10 10.65 17.01
N TYR A 461 -5.06 10.00 16.34
CA TYR A 461 -5.07 9.77 14.90
C TYR A 461 -6.29 10.39 14.21
N LYS A 462 -6.15 10.75 12.94
CA LYS A 462 -7.12 11.61 12.22
C LYS A 462 -8.49 10.96 11.96
N LYS A 463 -8.55 9.65 11.77
CA LYS A 463 -9.76 8.90 11.38
C LYS A 463 -10.04 7.73 12.31
N LYS A 464 -11.34 7.47 12.52
CA LYS A 464 -11.81 6.31 13.27
C LYS A 464 -11.59 5.03 12.46
N ILE A 465 -10.83 4.06 12.96
CA ILE A 465 -10.56 2.80 12.23
C ILE A 465 -11.46 1.62 12.63
N ILE A 466 -11.99 1.63 13.86
CA ILE A 466 -12.98 0.67 14.37
C ILE A 466 -14.04 1.41 15.19
N ASP A 467 -15.24 0.88 15.25
CA ASP A 467 -16.38 1.55 15.90
C ASP A 467 -16.51 1.23 17.40
N THR A 468 -15.70 0.32 17.91
CA THR A 468 -15.72 -0.21 19.26
C THR A 468 -14.51 0.27 20.06
N ASP A 469 -14.72 0.54 21.35
CA ASP A 469 -13.65 1.02 22.23
C ASP A 469 -12.77 -0.13 22.73
N SER A 470 -13.22 -1.39 22.67
CA SER A 470 -12.41 -2.55 23.01
C SER A 470 -12.51 -3.65 21.96
N PHE A 471 -11.50 -4.50 21.87
CA PHE A 471 -11.45 -5.61 20.95
C PHE A 471 -10.66 -6.80 21.50
N VAL A 472 -10.93 -7.99 20.96
CA VAL A 472 -10.22 -9.22 21.31
C VAL A 472 -9.38 -9.66 20.12
N ILE A 473 -8.10 -9.90 20.36
CA ILE A 473 -7.17 -10.41 19.36
C ILE A 473 -7.44 -11.90 19.11
N GLU A 474 -7.63 -12.27 17.85
CA GLU A 474 -7.62 -13.68 17.41
C GLU A 474 -6.20 -14.18 17.20
N ASP A 475 -5.41 -13.40 16.47
CA ASP A 475 -3.98 -13.58 16.23
C ASP A 475 -3.38 -12.23 15.78
N TYR A 476 -2.06 -12.09 15.84
CA TYR A 476 -1.35 -10.91 15.33
C TYR A 476 0.02 -11.30 14.77
N GLU A 477 0.52 -10.47 13.86
CA GLU A 477 1.82 -10.64 13.19
C GLU A 477 2.58 -9.32 13.22
N VAL A 478 3.89 -9.37 13.48
CA VAL A 478 4.79 -8.22 13.41
C VAL A 478 5.84 -8.51 12.35
N PHE A 479 5.96 -7.61 11.37
CA PHE A 479 6.94 -7.71 10.29
C PHE A 479 7.97 -6.60 10.40
N SER A 480 9.24 -6.92 10.12
CA SER A 480 10.23 -5.92 9.70
C SER A 480 10.03 -5.61 8.22
N VAL A 481 10.16 -4.33 7.86
CA VAL A 481 9.89 -3.80 6.52
C VAL A 481 11.14 -3.07 6.00
N PHE A 482 11.73 -3.56 4.90
CA PHE A 482 13.01 -3.04 4.36
C PHE A 482 13.23 -3.22 2.85
#